data_AF-A0A2N5KEU0-F1
#
_entry.id   AF-A0A2N5KEU0-F1
#
_cell.length_a   1.000
_cell.length_b   1.000
_cell.length_c   1.000
_cell.angle_alpha   90.00
_cell.angle_beta   90.00
_cell.angle_gamma   90.00
#
_symmetry.space_group_name_H-M   'P 1'
#
loop_
_entity.id
_entity.type
_entity.pdbx_description
1 polymer ?
#
loop_
_entity_poly.entity_id
_entity_poly.type
_entity_poly.pdbx_seq_one_letter_code
_entity_poly.pdbx_strand_id
1 'polypeptide(L)'
;MKQALAVLREKGLKVADKKKDRVANEGRIDVYIHTGNKMAAMVEVNCETDFVARNDEFVKLVKELALHIASNPDTKYITTDEVPAGEAEAYDAGTPKEYIQKTVLMEQPFVRNPSETIQEMVRNTIAKTGENIVVRRFTRYEIGA
;
A
#
# COMPACT_ATOMS: atom_id res chain seq x y z
N MET A 1 8.72 22.24 -15.70
CA MET A 1 8.50 20.78 -15.54
C MET A 1 8.24 20.39 -14.08
N LYS A 2 9.12 20.71 -13.11
CA LYS A 2 8.92 20.34 -11.69
C LYS A 2 7.62 20.84 -11.05
N GLN A 3 7.23 22.10 -11.33
CA GLN A 3 5.97 22.66 -10.81
C GLN A 3 4.72 21.98 -11.40
N ALA A 4 4.74 21.58 -12.67
CA ALA A 4 3.61 20.87 -13.30
C ALA A 4 3.39 19.49 -12.68
N LEU A 5 4.48 18.76 -12.39
CA LEU A 5 4.40 17.46 -11.69
C LEU A 5 3.86 17.61 -10.27
N ALA A 6 4.28 18.63 -9.54
CA ALA A 6 3.76 18.92 -8.19
C ALA A 6 2.25 19.20 -8.22
N VAL A 7 1.78 20.01 -9.18
CA VAL A 7 0.34 20.28 -9.36
C VAL A 7 -0.44 19.02 -9.72
N LEU A 8 0.12 18.15 -10.58
CA LEU A 8 -0.53 16.88 -10.92
C LEU A 8 -0.63 15.94 -9.71
N ARG A 9 0.41 15.87 -8.88
CA ARG A 9 0.41 15.09 -7.64
C ARG A 9 -0.66 15.60 -6.67
N GLU A 10 -0.70 16.90 -6.42
CA GLU A 10 -1.71 17.52 -5.55
C GLU A 10 -3.15 17.28 -6.07
N LYS A 11 -3.36 17.38 -7.39
CA LYS A 11 -4.65 17.05 -8.01
C LYS A 11 -5.00 15.57 -7.82
N GLY A 12 -4.04 14.67 -7.96
CA GLY A 12 -4.22 13.23 -7.72
C GLY A 12 -4.69 12.93 -6.29
N LEU A 13 -4.07 13.58 -5.30
CA LEU A 13 -4.49 13.47 -3.89
C LEU A 13 -5.97 13.85 -3.72
N LYS A 14 -6.37 15.01 -4.26
CA LYS A 14 -7.77 15.48 -4.19
C LYS A 14 -8.76 14.54 -4.88
N VAL A 15 -8.35 13.87 -5.95
CA VAL A 15 -9.18 12.86 -6.65
C VAL A 15 -9.37 11.63 -5.78
N ALA A 16 -8.29 11.14 -5.14
CA ALA A 16 -8.35 10.00 -4.24
C ALA A 16 -9.25 10.27 -3.02
N ASP A 17 -9.09 11.43 -2.38
CA ASP A 17 -9.90 11.80 -1.21
C ASP A 17 -11.40 11.88 -1.52
N LYS A 18 -11.77 12.33 -2.73
CA LYS A 18 -13.18 12.37 -3.19
C LYS A 18 -13.78 10.99 -3.46
N LYS A 19 -12.96 9.96 -3.58
CA LYS A 19 -13.37 8.60 -3.96
C LYS A 19 -13.28 7.62 -2.81
N LYS A 20 -12.61 7.96 -1.71
CA LYS A 20 -12.33 7.06 -0.57
C LYS A 20 -13.57 6.36 -0.01
N ASP A 21 -14.73 7.03 -0.02
CA ASP A 21 -15.99 6.52 0.54
C ASP A 21 -16.79 5.66 -0.46
N ARG A 22 -16.30 5.51 -1.70
CA ARG A 22 -16.96 4.67 -2.70
C ARG A 22 -16.70 3.20 -2.42
N VAL A 23 -17.72 2.38 -2.62
CA VAL A 23 -17.63 0.93 -2.45
C VAL A 23 -16.69 0.33 -3.50
N ALA A 24 -15.68 -0.40 -3.05
CA ALA A 24 -14.75 -1.15 -3.88
C ALA A 24 -14.81 -2.63 -3.50
N ASN A 25 -15.55 -3.42 -4.27
CA ASN A 25 -15.77 -4.86 -4.02
C ASN A 25 -15.22 -5.77 -5.15
N GLU A 26 -14.78 -5.18 -6.26
CA GLU A 26 -14.02 -5.88 -7.29
C GLU A 26 -12.53 -5.78 -6.99
N GLY A 27 -11.66 -6.47 -7.74
CA GLY A 27 -10.21 -6.29 -7.58
C GLY A 27 -9.38 -7.51 -7.89
N ARG A 28 -8.23 -7.61 -7.21
CA ARG A 28 -7.23 -8.63 -7.48
C ARG A 28 -6.54 -9.08 -6.20
N ILE A 29 -6.26 -10.38 -6.14
CA ILE A 29 -5.33 -10.97 -5.18
C ILE A 29 -4.06 -11.33 -5.95
N ASP A 30 -2.90 -10.87 -5.47
CA ASP A 30 -1.61 -11.39 -5.92
C ASP A 30 -0.81 -11.96 -4.76
N VAL A 31 0.05 -12.92 -5.10
CA VAL A 31 0.99 -13.56 -4.20
C VAL A 31 2.40 -13.32 -4.73
N TYR A 32 3.29 -12.87 -3.86
CA TYR A 32 4.72 -12.86 -4.13
C TYR A 32 5.38 -13.97 -3.32
N ILE A 33 6.10 -14.86 -4.00
CA ILE A 33 6.92 -15.90 -3.38
C ILE A 33 8.38 -15.52 -3.63
N HIS A 34 9.14 -15.35 -2.55
CA HIS A 34 10.55 -14.99 -2.67
C HIS A 34 11.39 -16.17 -3.18
N THR A 35 12.49 -15.86 -3.85
CA THR A 35 13.45 -16.85 -4.34
C THR A 35 13.88 -17.78 -3.20
N GLY A 36 13.84 -19.08 -3.45
CA GLY A 36 14.13 -20.11 -2.45
C GLY A 36 12.93 -20.56 -1.61
N ASN A 37 11.72 -20.04 -1.86
CA ASN A 37 10.45 -20.50 -1.29
C ASN A 37 10.38 -20.51 0.25
N LYS A 38 11.16 -19.64 0.91
CA LYS A 38 11.17 -19.52 2.38
C LYS A 38 10.30 -18.40 2.92
N MET A 39 9.80 -17.54 2.04
CA MET A 39 9.01 -16.36 2.40
C MET A 39 8.02 -16.06 1.28
N ALA A 40 6.80 -15.68 1.66
CA ALA A 40 5.77 -15.24 0.73
C ALA A 40 4.87 -14.18 1.37
N ALA A 41 4.26 -13.34 0.55
CA ALA A 41 3.17 -12.46 0.96
C ALA A 41 2.03 -12.52 -0.04
N MET A 42 0.81 -12.38 0.46
CA MET A 42 -0.41 -12.29 -0.32
C MET A 42 -1.15 -11.02 0.06
N VAL A 43 -1.71 -10.33 -0.93
CA VAL A 43 -2.47 -9.09 -0.72
C VAL A 43 -3.73 -9.10 -1.55
N GLU A 44 -4.84 -8.67 -0.95
CA GLU A 44 -6.09 -8.36 -1.64
C GLU A 44 -6.21 -6.85 -1.79
N VAL A 45 -6.36 -6.39 -3.03
CA VAL A 45 -6.57 -4.98 -3.36
C VAL A 45 -7.86 -4.87 -4.14
N ASN A 46 -8.78 -4.05 -3.64
CA ASN A 46 -10.06 -3.82 -4.26
C ASN A 46 -10.08 -2.55 -5.13
N CYS A 47 -10.92 -2.57 -6.17
CA CYS A 47 -11.32 -1.44 -7.00
C CYS A 47 -12.85 -1.44 -7.19
N GLU A 48 -13.40 -0.45 -7.91
CA GLU A 48 -14.85 -0.31 -8.11
C GLU A 48 -15.36 -1.30 -9.17
N THR A 49 -14.57 -1.59 -10.22
CA THR A 49 -14.99 -2.44 -11.35
C THR A 49 -13.96 -3.51 -11.75
N ASP A 50 -14.44 -4.56 -12.42
CA ASP A 50 -13.59 -5.63 -12.99
C ASP A 50 -12.72 -5.14 -14.16
N PHE A 51 -13.12 -4.06 -14.84
CA PHE A 51 -12.33 -3.40 -15.87
C PHE A 51 -11.02 -2.84 -15.29
N VAL A 52 -11.06 -2.15 -14.16
CA VAL A 52 -9.84 -1.67 -13.49
C VAL A 52 -9.05 -2.81 -12.87
N ALA A 53 -9.69 -3.86 -12.39
CA ALA A 53 -9.00 -5.04 -11.86
C ALA A 53 -8.05 -5.71 -12.90
N ARG A 54 -8.30 -5.49 -14.20
CA ARG A 54 -7.50 -5.99 -15.32
C ARG A 54 -6.58 -4.94 -15.95
N ASN A 55 -6.62 -3.69 -15.49
CA ASN A 55 -5.79 -2.61 -16.00
C ASN A 55 -4.31 -2.82 -15.61
N ASP A 56 -3.38 -2.57 -16.54
CA ASP A 56 -1.94 -2.82 -16.31
C ASP A 56 -1.35 -2.05 -15.12
N GLU A 57 -1.79 -0.81 -14.89
CA GLU A 57 -1.32 -0.01 -13.75
C GLU A 57 -1.83 -0.59 -12.43
N PHE A 58 -3.08 -1.06 -12.39
CA PHE A 58 -3.65 -1.72 -11.23
C PHE A 58 -2.96 -3.06 -10.95
N VAL A 59 -2.81 -3.90 -11.98
CA VAL A 59 -2.11 -5.20 -11.86
C VAL A 59 -0.67 -5.00 -11.39
N LYS A 60 0.02 -3.97 -11.88
CA LYS A 60 1.36 -3.62 -11.41
C LYS A 60 1.36 -3.21 -9.93
N LEU A 61 0.42 -2.35 -9.53
CA LEU A 61 0.28 -1.93 -8.12
C LEU A 61 0.16 -3.14 -7.19
N VAL A 62 -0.75 -4.09 -7.48
CA VAL A 62 -1.00 -5.24 -6.61
C VAL A 62 0.24 -6.15 -6.49
N LYS A 63 0.96 -6.37 -7.59
CA LYS A 63 2.23 -7.12 -7.58
C LYS A 63 3.32 -6.45 -6.76
N GLU A 64 3.48 -5.13 -6.92
CA GLU A 64 4.49 -4.36 -6.16
C GLU A 64 4.15 -4.30 -4.68
N LEU A 65 2.86 -4.22 -4.31
CA LEU A 65 2.41 -4.34 -2.93
C LEU A 65 2.76 -5.71 -2.33
N ALA A 66 2.49 -6.81 -3.05
CA ALA A 66 2.84 -8.15 -2.58
C ALA A 66 4.34 -8.31 -2.32
N LEU A 67 5.18 -7.82 -3.25
CA LEU A 67 6.63 -7.79 -3.07
C LEU A 67 7.04 -6.94 -1.87
N HIS A 68 6.44 -5.75 -1.73
CA HIS A 68 6.75 -4.82 -0.67
C HIS A 68 6.45 -5.42 0.70
N ILE A 69 5.26 -6.02 0.86
CA ILE A 69 4.84 -6.67 2.10
C ILE A 69 5.79 -7.83 2.43
N ALA A 70 6.17 -8.65 1.45
CA ALA A 70 7.14 -9.73 1.70
C ALA A 70 8.48 -9.18 2.21
N SER A 71 8.93 -8.04 1.69
CA SER A 71 10.21 -7.41 2.04
C SER A 71 10.20 -6.66 3.38
N ASN A 72 9.04 -6.45 4.00
CA ASN A 72 8.89 -5.71 5.25
C ASN A 72 8.25 -6.62 6.33
N PRO A 73 9.05 -7.37 7.11
CA PRO A 73 8.54 -8.31 8.10
C PRO A 73 7.73 -7.66 9.23
N ASP A 74 7.96 -6.38 9.49
CA ASP A 74 7.33 -5.66 10.59
C ASP A 74 5.99 -4.99 10.20
N THR A 75 5.53 -5.11 8.95
CA THR A 75 4.23 -4.57 8.53
C THR A 75 3.11 -5.31 9.26
N LYS A 76 2.35 -4.57 10.10
CA LYS A 76 1.25 -5.10 10.91
C LYS A 76 -0.11 -4.52 10.51
N TYR A 77 -0.12 -3.26 10.10
CA TYR A 77 -1.33 -2.47 9.85
C TYR A 77 -1.34 -1.97 8.42
N ILE A 78 -2.53 -1.74 7.86
CA ILE A 78 -2.69 -1.11 6.55
C ILE A 78 -2.60 0.41 6.72
N THR A 79 -3.41 0.97 7.61
CA THR A 79 -3.52 2.41 7.86
C THR A 79 -3.20 2.77 9.30
N THR A 80 -2.99 4.05 9.57
CA THR A 80 -2.60 4.54 10.89
C THR A 80 -3.72 4.44 11.93
N ASP A 81 -4.98 4.43 11.51
CA ASP A 81 -6.14 4.26 12.39
C ASP A 81 -6.31 2.82 12.91
N GLU A 82 -5.66 1.85 12.29
CA GLU A 82 -5.61 0.47 12.80
C GLU A 82 -4.60 0.28 13.94
N VAL A 83 -3.73 1.28 14.19
CA VAL A 83 -2.71 1.22 15.24
C VAL A 83 -3.37 1.43 16.61
N PRO A 84 -3.23 0.49 17.56
CA PRO A 84 -3.76 0.65 18.90
C PRO A 84 -3.19 1.89 19.62
N ALA A 85 -4.04 2.60 20.36
CA ALA A 85 -3.66 3.79 21.09
C ALA A 85 -2.54 3.48 22.11
N GLY A 86 -1.48 4.27 22.10
CA GLY A 86 -0.32 4.09 22.99
C GLY A 86 0.74 3.13 22.45
N GLU A 87 0.47 2.34 21.42
CA GLU A 87 1.44 1.36 20.90
C GLU A 87 2.64 2.04 20.22
N ALA A 88 2.39 3.11 19.46
CA ALA A 88 3.47 3.88 18.85
C ALA A 88 4.29 4.66 19.89
N GLU A 89 3.65 5.17 20.94
CA GLU A 89 4.29 5.88 22.04
C GLU A 89 5.12 4.96 22.94
N ALA A 90 4.72 3.69 23.04
CA ALA A 90 5.43 2.66 23.81
C ALA A 90 6.65 2.09 23.07
N TYR A 91 6.91 2.51 21.83
CA TYR A 91 8.05 2.01 21.05
C TYR A 91 9.38 2.50 21.63
N ASP A 92 10.18 1.57 22.13
CA ASP A 92 11.44 1.83 22.84
C ASP A 92 12.66 1.85 21.91
N ALA A 93 12.56 1.19 20.75
CA ALA A 93 13.64 1.11 19.75
C ALA A 93 13.68 2.30 18.78
N GLY A 94 12.91 3.36 19.02
CA GLY A 94 12.93 4.58 18.21
C GLY A 94 11.79 5.55 18.53
N THR A 95 11.47 6.42 17.59
CA THR A 95 10.38 7.40 17.71
C THR A 95 9.03 6.80 17.31
N PRO A 96 7.90 7.36 17.79
CA PRO A 96 6.57 6.94 17.33
C PRO A 96 6.40 7.06 15.82
N LYS A 97 7.05 8.04 15.19
CA LYS A 97 7.04 8.20 13.73
C LYS A 97 7.74 7.03 13.03
N GLU A 98 8.88 6.59 13.54
CA GLU A 98 9.60 5.43 12.99
C GLU A 98 8.80 4.15 13.19
N TYR A 99 8.11 4.00 14.33
CA TYR A 99 7.18 2.89 14.54
C TYR A 99 6.10 2.85 13.46
N ILE A 100 5.44 3.98 13.21
CA ILE A 100 4.40 4.10 12.19
C ILE A 100 4.96 3.81 10.80
N GLN A 101 6.08 4.42 10.41
CA GLN A 101 6.72 4.17 9.12
C GLN A 101 7.16 2.72 8.94
N LYS A 102 7.47 2.01 10.02
CA LYS A 102 7.91 0.62 9.99
C LYS A 102 6.75 -0.38 10.00
N THR A 103 5.64 -0.07 10.68
CA THR A 103 4.55 -1.04 10.92
C THR A 103 3.28 -0.79 10.11
N VAL A 104 3.08 0.41 9.57
CA VAL A 104 1.89 0.79 8.79
C VAL A 104 2.22 0.80 7.30
N LEU A 105 1.59 -0.08 6.53
CA LEU A 105 1.83 -0.27 5.10
C LEU A 105 1.77 1.04 4.31
N MET A 106 0.73 1.85 4.52
CA MET A 106 0.52 3.09 3.76
C MET A 106 1.59 4.15 4.02
N GLU A 107 2.24 4.11 5.19
CA GLU A 107 3.28 5.06 5.60
C GLU A 107 4.70 4.60 5.23
N GLN A 108 4.85 3.35 4.79
CA GLN A 108 6.13 2.78 4.39
C GLN A 108 6.67 3.42 3.10
N PRO A 109 7.97 3.77 3.05
CA PRO A 109 8.66 4.09 1.80
C PRO A 109 8.69 2.87 0.89
N PHE A 110 8.37 3.04 -0.39
CA PHE A 110 8.31 1.91 -1.31
C PHE A 110 9.70 1.31 -1.57
N VAL A 111 9.86 0.01 -1.34
CA VAL A 111 11.14 -0.74 -1.45
C VAL A 111 11.90 -0.54 -2.76
N ARG A 112 11.21 -0.36 -3.90
CA ARG A 112 11.91 -0.09 -5.19
C ARG A 112 12.14 1.39 -5.46
N ASN A 113 11.39 2.27 -4.80
CA ASN A 113 11.53 3.72 -4.92
C ASN A 113 11.24 4.40 -3.57
N PRO A 114 12.25 4.48 -2.68
CA PRO A 114 12.05 5.03 -1.33
C PRO A 114 11.68 6.53 -1.28
N SER A 115 11.68 7.22 -2.44
CA SER A 115 11.24 8.62 -2.54
C SER A 115 9.71 8.79 -2.56
N GLU A 116 8.97 7.69 -2.63
CA GLU A 116 7.51 7.63 -2.67
C GLU A 116 7.02 6.64 -1.62
N THR A 117 5.93 6.97 -0.91
CA THR A 117 5.30 6.03 0.02
C THR A 117 4.31 5.12 -0.69
N ILE A 118 3.92 4.01 -0.05
CA ILE A 118 2.85 3.14 -0.58
C ILE A 118 1.54 3.91 -0.75
N GLN A 119 1.16 4.79 0.19
CA GLN A 119 -0.01 5.63 0.05
C GLN A 119 0.02 6.49 -1.22
N GLU A 120 1.19 7.04 -1.55
CA GLU A 120 1.36 7.85 -2.76
C GLU A 120 1.22 7.02 -4.02
N MET A 121 1.81 5.81 -4.02
CA MET A 121 1.67 4.85 -5.11
C MET A 121 0.19 4.47 -5.34
N VAL A 122 -0.57 4.18 -4.28
CA VAL A 122 -2.01 3.89 -4.38
C VAL A 122 -2.77 5.10 -4.92
N ARG A 123 -2.55 6.29 -4.36
CA ARG A 123 -3.24 7.52 -4.80
C ARG A 123 -2.92 7.90 -6.25
N ASN A 124 -1.68 7.67 -6.69
CA ASN A 124 -1.28 7.86 -8.07
C ASN A 124 -2.04 6.91 -9.01
N THR A 125 -2.23 5.65 -8.61
CA THR A 125 -3.05 4.70 -9.38
C THR A 125 -4.52 5.10 -9.39
N ILE A 126 -5.08 5.59 -8.27
CA ILE A 126 -6.45 6.15 -8.22
C ILE A 126 -6.60 7.33 -9.20
N ALA A 127 -5.62 8.23 -9.24
CA ALA A 127 -5.65 9.37 -10.15
C ALA A 127 -5.60 8.96 -11.63
N LYS A 128 -4.89 7.88 -11.96
CA LYS A 128 -4.78 7.34 -13.33
C LYS A 128 -6.01 6.55 -13.76
N THR A 129 -6.55 5.73 -12.86
CA THR A 129 -7.67 4.80 -13.16
C THR A 129 -9.02 5.46 -12.97
N GLY A 130 -9.11 6.46 -12.10
CA GLY A 130 -10.36 7.13 -11.78
C GLY A 130 -11.28 6.30 -10.88
N GLU A 131 -10.79 5.27 -10.20
CA GLU A 131 -11.57 4.47 -9.25
C GLU A 131 -10.97 4.53 -7.84
N ASN A 132 -11.81 4.33 -6.82
CA ASN A 132 -11.33 4.05 -5.49
C ASN A 132 -10.51 2.76 -5.49
N ILE A 133 -9.37 2.76 -4.79
CA ILE A 133 -8.50 1.59 -4.63
C ILE A 133 -8.23 1.41 -3.15
N VAL A 134 -8.53 0.22 -2.64
CA VAL A 134 -8.42 -0.10 -1.21
C VAL A 134 -7.57 -1.34 -1.04
N VAL A 135 -6.50 -1.25 -0.24
CA VAL A 135 -5.81 -2.46 0.24
C VAL A 135 -6.68 -3.04 1.34
N ARG A 136 -7.20 -4.24 1.13
CA ARG A 136 -8.24 -4.83 1.99
C ARG A 136 -7.66 -5.63 3.13
N ARG A 137 -6.65 -6.44 2.82
CA ARG A 137 -5.95 -7.32 3.75
C ARG A 137 -4.68 -7.83 3.10
N PHE A 138 -3.74 -8.23 3.94
CA PHE A 138 -2.56 -8.96 3.51
C PHE A 138 -2.19 -10.03 4.53
N THR A 139 -1.31 -10.93 4.12
CA THR A 139 -0.62 -11.85 5.02
C THR A 139 0.80 -12.05 4.52
N ARG A 140 1.71 -12.34 5.45
CA ARG A 140 3.11 -12.64 5.19
C ARG A 140 3.48 -13.90 5.96
N TYR A 141 4.15 -14.82 5.29
CA TYR A 141 4.69 -16.03 5.86
C TYR A 141 6.19 -16.07 5.65
N GLU A 142 6.91 -16.55 6.66
CA GLU A 142 8.33 -16.81 6.63
C GLU A 142 8.63 -18.06 7.45
N ILE A 143 9.48 -18.94 6.94
CA ILE A 143 9.83 -20.18 7.64
C ILE A 143 10.58 -19.84 8.93
N GLY A 144 10.02 -20.26 10.07
CA GLY A 144 10.65 -20.12 11.39
C GLY A 144 10.55 -18.72 12.00
N ALA A 145 9.67 -17.86 11.47
CA ALA A 145 9.32 -16.56 12.05
C ALA A 145 8.28 -16.68 13.17
#